data_AF-A0AAP2Z9L5-F1
#
_entry.id   AF-A0AAP2Z9L5-F1
#
_cell.length_a   1.000
_cell.length_b   1.000
_cell.length_c   1.000
_cell.angle_alpha   90.00
_cell.angle_beta   90.00
_cell.angle_gamma   90.00
#
_symmetry.space_group_name_H-M   'P 1'
#
loop_
_entity.id
_entity.type
_entity.pdbx_description
1 polymer ?
#
loop_
_entity_poly.entity_id
_entity_poly.type
_entity_poly.pdbx_seq_one_letter_code
_entity_poly.pdbx_strand_id
1 'polypeptide(L)'
;MVDFASFRRSSDSLFDDEEAFVPEHVPDPGPFLEGHRVLSGDDHVEFHRLTRDLFEERTVYDMTFNYNLARLNLDTRHPDAGYRYALVDNDPSVLRAEFTPTTPFCPQVHTLTIGSFRAWNALADRHEYDLVRVRVRPMHHQSATVNDHLAALEEGFLETGRVDDEGTGDRSFGATDSETADHEADVLPF
;
A
#
# COMPACT_ATOMS: atom_id res chain seq x y z
N MET A 1 35.28 -3.70 35.17
CA MET A 1 33.99 -3.04 34.93
C MET A 1 33.90 -2.83 33.44
N VAL A 2 33.28 -3.77 32.73
CA VAL A 2 33.07 -3.66 31.28
C VAL A 2 31.93 -2.69 31.08
N ASP A 3 32.21 -1.62 30.35
CA ASP A 3 31.27 -0.55 30.07
C ASP A 3 30.15 -1.09 29.18
N PHE A 4 29.02 -1.41 29.80
CA PHE A 4 27.82 -1.96 29.16
C PHE A 4 27.07 -0.91 28.31
N ALA A 5 27.65 0.28 28.12
CA ALA A 5 27.06 1.40 27.39
C ALA A 5 27.43 1.47 25.90
N SER A 6 28.29 0.59 25.37
CA SER A 6 28.81 0.73 24.00
C SER A 6 28.18 -0.19 22.94
N PHE A 7 27.14 -0.97 23.24
CA PHE A 7 26.50 -1.86 22.25
C PHE A 7 25.13 -1.38 21.74
N ARG A 8 24.67 -0.18 22.13
CA ARG A 8 23.31 0.30 21.82
C ARG A 8 23.25 1.56 20.94
N ARG A 9 24.27 1.77 20.09
CA ARG A 9 24.33 2.93 19.19
C ARG A 9 24.75 2.52 17.78
N SER A 10 23.91 1.72 17.11
CA SER A 10 23.92 1.60 15.64
C SER A 10 22.70 0.83 15.09
N SER A 11 21.49 1.09 15.60
CA SER A 11 20.25 0.57 15.00
C SER A 11 19.18 1.64 14.76
N ASP A 12 19.49 2.90 15.08
CA ASP A 12 18.58 4.05 15.06
C ASP A 12 18.94 5.04 13.92
N SER A 13 19.60 4.54 12.88
CA SER A 13 19.97 5.31 11.69
C SER A 13 19.35 4.75 10.40
N LEU A 14 18.49 3.73 10.53
CA LEU A 14 17.83 3.08 9.39
C LEU A 14 16.39 3.57 9.19
N PHE A 15 15.83 4.19 10.23
CA PHE A 15 14.49 4.73 10.19
C PHE A 15 14.52 6.20 10.61
N ASP A 16 13.72 7.03 9.96
CA ASP A 16 13.43 8.37 10.43
C ASP A 16 12.64 8.34 11.73
N ASP A 17 12.64 9.48 12.42
CA ASP A 17 11.79 9.72 13.57
C ASP A 17 10.32 9.67 13.15
N GLU A 18 9.50 8.95 13.91
CA GLU A 18 8.07 8.77 13.62
C GLU A 18 7.27 10.07 13.75
N GLU A 19 7.81 11.05 14.49
CA GLU A 19 7.20 12.37 14.66
C GLU A 19 7.72 13.40 13.64
N ALA A 20 8.62 13.01 12.73
CA ALA A 20 9.20 13.91 11.75
C ALA A 20 8.63 13.66 10.34
N PHE A 21 8.29 14.75 9.66
CA PHE A 21 8.08 14.72 8.21
C PHE A 21 9.39 15.05 7.49
N VAL A 22 9.99 14.05 6.83
CA VAL A 22 11.20 14.21 6.02
C VAL A 22 10.83 14.10 4.54
N PRO A 23 10.67 15.22 3.81
CA PRO A 23 10.21 15.20 2.41
C PRO A 23 11.07 14.33 1.49
N GLU A 24 12.38 14.24 1.75
CA GLU A 24 13.34 13.47 0.96
C GLU A 24 13.24 11.95 1.17
N HIS A 25 12.54 11.49 2.21
CA HIS A 25 12.39 10.08 2.54
C HIS A 25 10.93 9.59 2.42
N VAL A 26 10.09 10.35 1.71
CA VAL A 26 8.75 9.91 1.33
C VAL A 26 8.58 9.96 -0.19
N PRO A 27 7.73 9.12 -0.79
CA PRO A 27 7.49 9.17 -2.23
C PRO A 27 6.94 10.54 -2.65
N ASP A 28 7.38 11.03 -3.79
CA ASP A 28 6.72 12.15 -4.45
C ASP A 28 5.21 11.84 -4.64
N PRO A 29 4.32 12.84 -4.63
CA PRO A 29 2.92 12.63 -5.01
C PRO A 29 2.83 12.19 -6.47
N GLY A 30 2.15 11.07 -6.74
CA GLY A 30 1.96 10.56 -8.09
C GLY A 30 0.62 10.97 -8.71
N PRO A 31 0.31 10.42 -9.90
CA PRO A 31 -0.86 10.82 -10.69
C PRO A 31 -2.18 10.64 -9.94
N PHE A 32 -2.29 9.69 -9.01
CA PHE A 32 -3.53 9.49 -8.26
C PHE A 32 -3.86 10.68 -7.33
N LEU A 33 -2.84 11.43 -6.92
CA LEU A 33 -2.95 12.56 -6.00
C LEU A 33 -2.98 13.92 -6.73
N GLU A 34 -2.83 13.94 -8.05
CA GLU A 34 -2.82 15.17 -8.84
C GLU A 34 -4.14 15.95 -8.72
N GLY A 35 -4.05 17.26 -8.52
CA GLY A 35 -5.21 18.14 -8.33
C GLY A 35 -5.86 18.08 -6.93
N HIS A 36 -5.27 17.34 -5.99
CA HIS A 36 -5.75 17.22 -4.60
C HIS A 36 -4.78 17.89 -3.61
N ARG A 37 -5.25 18.19 -2.41
CA ARG A 37 -4.40 18.77 -1.36
C ARG A 37 -3.56 17.67 -0.72
N VAL A 38 -2.30 17.56 -1.12
CA VAL A 38 -1.33 16.60 -0.55
C VAL A 38 -1.06 16.94 0.93
N LEU A 39 -1.12 15.93 1.80
CA LEU A 39 -0.78 16.06 3.22
C LEU A 39 0.73 16.20 3.38
N SER A 40 1.19 17.15 4.20
CA SER A 40 2.60 17.41 4.46
C SER A 40 2.79 17.93 5.88
N GLY A 41 4.02 17.84 6.41
CA GLY A 41 4.30 18.26 7.79
C GLY A 41 3.44 17.47 8.78
N ASP A 42 2.88 18.19 9.75
CA ASP A 42 2.09 17.63 10.84
C ASP A 42 0.86 16.85 10.34
N ASP A 43 0.15 17.34 9.32
CA ASP A 43 -1.01 16.64 8.74
C ASP A 43 -0.63 15.24 8.22
N HIS A 44 0.56 15.11 7.63
CA HIS A 44 1.06 13.81 7.16
C HIS A 44 1.40 12.91 8.34
N VAL A 45 2.15 13.44 9.32
CA VAL A 45 2.61 12.68 10.49
C VAL A 45 1.43 12.16 11.30
N GLU A 46 0.40 12.99 11.53
CA GLU A 46 -0.79 12.62 12.27
C GLU A 46 -1.52 11.45 11.61
N PHE A 47 -1.83 11.56 10.32
CA PHE A 47 -2.49 10.48 9.60
C PHE A 47 -1.62 9.22 9.48
N HIS A 48 -0.31 9.40 9.35
CA HIS A 48 0.62 8.27 9.23
C HIS A 48 0.78 7.52 10.55
N ARG A 49 0.79 8.21 11.69
CA ARG A 49 0.76 7.60 13.03
C ARG A 49 -0.50 6.78 13.23
N LEU A 50 -1.66 7.32 12.88
CA LEU A 50 -2.92 6.57 12.87
C LEU A 50 -2.81 5.33 11.97
N THR A 51 -2.28 5.50 10.75
CA THR A 51 -2.10 4.39 9.80
C THR A 51 -1.29 3.26 10.42
N ARG A 52 -0.19 3.57 11.11
CA ARG A 52 0.60 2.57 11.83
C ARG A 52 -0.24 1.79 12.84
N ASP A 53 -1.02 2.48 13.67
CA ASP A 53 -1.87 1.84 14.69
C ASP A 53 -2.93 0.92 14.06
N LEU A 54 -3.61 1.40 13.00
CA LEU A 54 -4.63 0.61 12.30
C LEU A 54 -4.03 -0.61 11.59
N PHE A 55 -2.85 -0.45 11.00
CA PHE A 55 -2.13 -1.54 10.34
C PHE A 55 -1.62 -2.57 11.33
N GLU A 56 -1.27 -2.15 12.55
CA GLU A 56 -0.89 -3.05 13.63
C GLU A 56 -2.08 -3.92 14.03
N GLU A 57 -3.24 -3.31 14.28
CA GLU A 57 -4.46 -4.00 14.67
C GLU A 57 -4.97 -4.96 13.58
N ARG A 58 -4.86 -4.55 12.31
CA ARG A 58 -5.36 -5.32 11.15
C ARG A 58 -4.27 -6.17 10.48
N THR A 59 -3.09 -6.26 11.10
CA THR A 59 -1.96 -7.11 10.65
C THR A 59 -1.50 -6.84 9.21
N VAL A 60 -1.47 -5.57 8.80
CA VAL A 60 -0.94 -5.16 7.49
C VAL A 60 0.59 -5.08 7.55
N TYR A 61 1.23 -6.20 7.27
CA TYR A 61 2.67 -6.39 7.40
C TYR A 61 3.33 -6.70 6.06
N ASP A 62 4.48 -6.09 5.79
CA ASP A 62 5.34 -6.48 4.67
C ASP A 62 6.20 -7.67 5.09
N MET A 63 5.92 -8.85 4.54
CA MET A 63 6.64 -10.08 4.90
C MET A 63 8.10 -10.09 4.40
N THR A 64 8.44 -9.24 3.43
CA THR A 64 9.82 -9.12 2.91
C THR A 64 10.71 -8.48 3.96
N PHE A 65 10.20 -7.44 4.62
CA PHE A 65 10.94 -6.67 5.62
C PHE A 65 10.60 -7.06 7.06
N ASN A 66 9.54 -7.85 7.25
CA ASN A 66 9.05 -8.32 8.53
C ASN A 66 8.70 -7.18 9.51
N TYR A 67 7.94 -6.20 9.02
CA TYR A 67 7.40 -5.11 9.84
C TYR A 67 6.02 -4.66 9.35
N ASN A 68 5.33 -3.90 10.21
CA ASN A 68 4.13 -3.14 9.87
C ASN A 68 4.38 -2.26 8.64
N LEU A 69 3.52 -2.37 7.62
CA LEU A 69 3.73 -1.72 6.32
C LEU A 69 3.95 -0.20 6.41
N ALA A 70 3.32 0.48 7.38
CA ALA A 70 3.49 1.93 7.57
C ALA A 70 4.96 2.29 7.81
N ARG A 71 5.72 1.42 8.46
CA ARG A 71 7.15 1.63 8.75
C ARG A 71 8.01 1.80 7.49
N LEU A 72 7.53 1.36 6.32
CA LEU A 72 8.24 1.57 5.06
C LEU A 72 8.47 3.05 4.75
N ASN A 73 7.53 3.93 5.12
CA ASN A 73 7.67 5.39 4.96
C ASN A 73 8.79 6.02 5.78
N LEU A 74 9.30 5.30 6.78
CA LEU A 74 10.39 5.78 7.62
C LEU A 74 11.71 5.14 7.22
N ASP A 75 11.73 4.12 6.37
CA ASP A 75 12.94 3.36 6.06
C ASP A 75 13.86 4.15 5.13
N THR A 76 14.96 4.68 5.66
CA THR A 76 15.89 5.54 4.92
C THR A 76 16.65 4.79 3.82
N ARG A 77 16.53 3.45 3.75
CA ARG A 77 17.05 2.63 2.64
C ARG A 77 16.12 2.65 1.42
N HIS A 78 14.87 3.07 1.61
CA HIS A 78 13.82 3.09 0.61
C HIS A 78 13.08 4.45 0.58
N PRO A 79 13.80 5.57 0.39
CA PRO A 79 13.25 6.92 0.52
C PRO A 79 12.09 7.23 -0.44
N ASP A 80 12.00 6.52 -1.56
CA ASP A 80 10.95 6.69 -2.57
C ASP A 80 9.76 5.74 -2.39
N ALA A 81 9.72 4.95 -1.31
CA ALA A 81 8.72 3.91 -1.08
C ALA A 81 7.80 4.21 0.12
N GLY A 82 6.62 3.59 0.12
CA GLY A 82 5.60 3.80 1.14
C GLY A 82 4.39 4.56 0.60
N TYR A 83 3.67 5.21 1.49
CA TYR A 83 2.42 5.91 1.20
C TYR A 83 2.58 7.42 1.06
N ARG A 84 1.82 7.99 0.12
CA ARG A 84 1.56 9.42 0.05
C ARG A 84 0.06 9.69 0.09
N TYR A 85 -0.34 10.78 0.74
CA TYR A 85 -1.75 11.07 1.04
C TYR A 85 -2.18 12.42 0.48
N ALA A 86 -3.43 12.53 0.07
CA ALA A 86 -4.06 13.80 -0.29
C ALA A 86 -5.55 13.83 0.05
N LEU A 87 -6.05 14.99 0.50
CA LEU A 87 -7.47 15.26 0.65
C LEU A 87 -8.08 15.60 -0.70
N VAL A 88 -9.26 15.04 -1.00
CA VAL A 88 -9.97 15.42 -2.22
C VAL A 88 -10.42 16.87 -2.12
N ASP A 89 -10.00 17.71 -3.08
CA ASP A 89 -10.15 19.18 -3.03
C ASP A 89 -11.60 19.65 -2.82
N ASN A 90 -12.56 18.96 -3.42
CA ASN A 90 -13.98 19.29 -3.36
C ASN A 90 -14.78 18.38 -2.40
N ASP A 91 -14.09 17.49 -1.67
CA ASP A 91 -14.70 16.54 -0.75
C ASP A 91 -13.70 16.11 0.35
N PRO A 92 -13.45 16.97 1.37
CA PRO A 92 -12.41 16.71 2.35
C PRO A 92 -12.71 15.52 3.29
N SER A 93 -13.92 14.94 3.26
CA SER A 93 -14.18 13.69 4.00
C SER A 93 -13.63 12.44 3.28
N VAL A 94 -13.06 12.62 2.08
CA VAL A 94 -12.40 11.56 1.31
C VAL A 94 -10.89 11.78 1.25
N LEU A 95 -10.14 10.79 1.74
CA LEU A 95 -8.68 10.75 1.63
C LEU A 95 -8.27 9.82 0.47
N ARG A 96 -7.25 10.23 -0.29
CA ARG A 96 -6.54 9.40 -1.26
C ARG A 96 -5.19 8.99 -0.71
N ALA A 97 -4.91 7.69 -0.72
CA ALA A 97 -3.62 7.09 -0.38
C ALA A 97 -3.02 6.41 -1.63
N GLU A 98 -1.85 6.86 -2.06
CA GLU A 98 -1.09 6.24 -3.14
C GLU A 98 0.11 5.48 -2.56
N PHE A 99 0.21 4.19 -2.88
CA PHE A 99 1.30 3.32 -2.46
C PHE A 99 2.38 3.21 -3.54
N THR A 100 3.64 3.41 -3.14
CA THR A 100 4.82 3.18 -3.97
C THR A 100 5.63 2.01 -3.39
N PRO A 101 5.71 0.86 -4.07
CA PRO A 101 6.56 -0.24 -3.61
C PRO A 101 8.04 0.06 -3.81
N THR A 102 8.91 -0.65 -3.11
CA THR A 102 10.37 -0.52 -3.25
C THR A 102 10.90 -0.95 -4.62
N THR A 103 10.15 -1.77 -5.36
CA THR A 103 10.51 -2.23 -6.70
C THR A 103 9.29 -2.41 -7.61
N PRO A 104 9.46 -2.39 -8.95
CA PRO A 104 8.37 -2.61 -9.92
C PRO A 104 7.71 -3.98 -9.86
N PHE A 105 8.34 -4.97 -9.21
CA PHE A 105 7.93 -6.38 -9.21
C PHE A 105 7.63 -6.90 -7.80
N CYS A 106 7.38 -6.01 -6.83
CA CYS A 106 7.08 -6.42 -5.47
C CYS A 106 5.85 -7.35 -5.44
N PRO A 107 6.01 -8.63 -5.06
CA PRO A 107 4.96 -9.65 -5.25
C PRO A 107 3.77 -9.45 -4.30
N GLN A 108 3.93 -8.65 -3.25
CA GLN A 108 2.92 -8.46 -2.20
C GLN A 108 2.04 -7.22 -2.40
N VAL A 109 2.29 -6.41 -3.44
CA VAL A 109 1.60 -5.13 -3.66
C VAL A 109 0.08 -5.26 -3.61
N HIS A 110 -0.46 -6.30 -4.24
CA HIS A 110 -1.90 -6.58 -4.25
C HIS A 110 -2.44 -6.84 -2.84
N THR A 111 -1.87 -7.80 -2.12
CA THR A 111 -2.24 -8.16 -0.74
C THR A 111 -2.10 -6.96 0.21
N LEU A 112 -0.99 -6.23 0.13
CA LEU A 112 -0.68 -5.10 1.01
C LEU A 112 -1.68 -3.96 0.84
N THR A 113 -2.01 -3.59 -0.40
CA THR A 113 -2.93 -2.48 -0.67
C THR A 113 -4.39 -2.83 -0.38
N ILE A 114 -4.82 -4.07 -0.62
CA ILE A 114 -6.15 -4.53 -0.15
C ILE A 114 -6.20 -4.53 1.37
N GLY A 115 -5.17 -5.05 2.04
CA GLY A 115 -5.07 -5.03 3.50
C GLY A 115 -5.14 -3.61 4.05
N SER A 116 -4.46 -2.67 3.39
CA SER A 116 -4.48 -1.24 3.74
C SER A 116 -5.87 -0.63 3.58
N PHE A 117 -6.54 -0.86 2.43
CA PHE A 117 -7.92 -0.40 2.19
C PHE A 117 -8.88 -0.93 3.26
N ARG A 118 -8.76 -2.22 3.60
CA ARG A 118 -9.55 -2.86 4.67
C ARG A 118 -9.27 -2.27 6.04
N ALA A 119 -8.00 -2.01 6.35
CA ALA A 119 -7.62 -1.51 7.66
C ALA A 119 -8.20 -0.11 7.92
N TRP A 120 -8.06 0.81 6.97
CA TRP A 120 -8.62 2.15 7.09
C TRP A 120 -10.15 2.12 7.13
N ASN A 121 -10.81 1.53 6.13
CA ASN A 121 -12.26 1.68 5.98
C ASN A 121 -13.09 0.79 6.94
N ALA A 122 -12.52 -0.29 7.49
CA ALA A 122 -13.22 -1.08 8.52
C ALA A 122 -13.12 -0.46 9.93
N LEU A 123 -12.18 0.47 10.14
CA LEU A 123 -11.97 1.19 11.39
C LEU A 123 -12.22 2.70 11.20
N ALA A 124 -13.19 3.03 10.34
CA ALA A 124 -13.49 4.41 9.96
C ALA A 124 -13.94 5.29 11.13
N ASP A 125 -14.43 4.68 12.23
CA ASP A 125 -14.77 5.38 13.47
C ASP A 125 -13.54 5.93 14.23
N ARG A 126 -12.33 5.57 13.80
CA ARG A 126 -11.05 6.03 14.39
C ARG A 126 -10.47 7.25 13.70
N HIS A 127 -11.09 7.75 12.63
CA HIS A 127 -10.63 8.90 11.88
C HIS A 127 -11.79 9.71 11.29
N GLU A 128 -11.48 10.90 10.76
CA GLU A 128 -12.50 11.83 10.26
C GLU A 128 -13.00 11.54 8.84
N TYR A 129 -12.37 10.60 8.13
CA TYR A 129 -12.70 10.29 6.75
C TYR A 129 -13.83 9.28 6.62
N ASP A 130 -14.79 9.58 5.74
CA ASP A 130 -15.85 8.64 5.36
C ASP A 130 -15.30 7.52 4.45
N LEU A 131 -14.22 7.81 3.71
CA LEU A 131 -13.57 6.89 2.78
C LEU A 131 -12.08 7.20 2.62
N VAL A 132 -11.25 6.17 2.76
CA VAL A 132 -9.85 6.19 2.32
C VAL A 132 -9.71 5.36 1.03
N ARG A 133 -9.48 6.04 -0.09
CA ARG A 133 -9.22 5.40 -1.39
C ARG A 133 -7.77 5.00 -1.50
N VAL A 134 -7.49 3.80 -1.99
CA VAL A 134 -6.12 3.27 -2.11
C VAL A 134 -5.81 2.98 -3.57
N ARG A 135 -4.64 3.41 -4.05
CA ARG A 135 -4.11 3.02 -5.37
C ARG A 135 -2.61 2.75 -5.30
N VAL A 136 -2.13 1.92 -6.23
CA VAL A 136 -0.72 1.63 -6.47
C VAL A 136 -0.20 2.56 -7.55
N ARG A 137 0.99 3.11 -7.34
CA ARG A 137 1.69 3.95 -8.31
C ARG A 137 1.94 3.20 -9.64
N PRO A 138 1.81 3.86 -10.82
CA PRO A 138 1.96 3.20 -12.12
C PRO A 138 3.27 2.45 -12.36
N MET A 139 4.33 2.77 -11.61
CA MET A 139 5.64 2.12 -11.72
C MET A 139 5.63 0.61 -11.42
N HIS A 140 4.61 0.10 -10.71
CA HIS A 140 4.44 -1.33 -10.50
C HIS A 140 3.86 -2.01 -11.75
N HIS A 141 4.42 -3.15 -12.16
CA HIS A 141 4.05 -3.84 -13.41
C HIS A 141 2.58 -4.31 -13.47
N GLN A 142 1.95 -4.57 -12.31
CA GLN A 142 0.52 -4.93 -12.21
C GLN A 142 -0.34 -3.79 -11.64
N SER A 143 0.16 -2.56 -11.62
CA SER A 143 -0.54 -1.42 -11.01
C SER A 143 -1.97 -1.24 -11.55
N ALA A 144 -2.18 -1.34 -12.87
CA ALA A 144 -3.50 -1.24 -13.49
C ALA A 144 -4.48 -2.30 -12.94
N THR A 145 -4.14 -3.58 -13.03
CA THR A 145 -4.99 -4.68 -12.55
C THR A 145 -5.29 -4.58 -11.05
N VAL A 146 -4.29 -4.23 -10.24
CA VAL A 146 -4.50 -4.04 -8.80
C VAL A 146 -5.42 -2.84 -8.52
N ASN A 147 -5.25 -1.74 -9.27
CA ASN A 147 -6.07 -0.54 -9.14
C ASN A 147 -7.53 -0.75 -9.58
N ASP A 148 -7.77 -1.58 -10.59
CA ASP A 148 -9.13 -1.97 -11.00
C ASP A 148 -9.84 -2.74 -9.87
N HIS A 149 -9.12 -3.65 -9.21
CA HIS A 149 -9.67 -4.39 -8.06
C HIS A 149 -9.91 -3.46 -6.86
N LEU A 150 -9.00 -2.53 -6.56
CA LEU A 150 -9.19 -1.53 -5.51
C LEU A 150 -10.39 -0.61 -5.80
N ALA A 151 -10.65 -0.28 -7.08
CA ALA A 151 -11.82 0.47 -7.48
C ALA A 151 -13.12 -0.32 -7.28
N ALA A 152 -13.13 -1.62 -7.56
CA ALA A 152 -14.28 -2.48 -7.31
C ALA A 152 -14.58 -2.63 -5.80
N LEU A 153 -13.55 -2.74 -4.96
CA LEU A 153 -13.71 -2.73 -3.50
C LEU A 153 -14.25 -1.41 -2.97
N GLU A 154 -13.80 -0.29 -3.54
CA GLU A 154 -14.31 1.05 -3.24
C GLU A 154 -15.80 1.17 -3.59
N GLU A 155 -16.22 0.70 -4.76
CA GLU A 155 -17.63 0.68 -5.17
C GLU A 155 -18.48 -0.16 -4.20
N GLY A 156 -18.05 -1.39 -3.90
CA GLY A 156 -18.76 -2.26 -2.95
C GLY A 156 -18.86 -1.66 -1.54
N PHE A 157 -17.81 -0.99 -1.08
CA PHE A 157 -17.84 -0.28 0.21
C PHE A 157 -18.83 0.90 0.19
N LEU A 158 -18.85 1.70 -0.87
CA LEU A 158 -19.78 2.83 -1.01
C LEU A 158 -21.24 2.36 -1.06
N GLU A 159 -21.51 1.20 -1.66
CA GLU A 159 -22.86 0.63 -1.72
C GLU A 159 -23.33 0.05 -0.38
N THR A 160 -22.43 -0.58 0.38
CA THR A 160 -22.81 -1.42 1.53
C THR A 160 -22.41 -0.85 2.89
N GLY A 161 -21.48 0.11 2.92
CA GLY A 161 -20.83 0.63 4.12
C GLY A 161 -19.96 -0.41 4.84
N ARG A 162 -19.61 -1.53 4.19
CA ARG A 162 -18.83 -2.62 4.79
C ARG A 162 -17.67 -2.97 3.87
N VAL A 163 -16.54 -3.32 4.48
CA VAL A 163 -15.44 -3.93 3.75
C VAL A 163 -15.54 -5.44 3.88
N ASP A 164 -15.54 -6.16 2.77
CA ASP A 164 -15.55 -7.62 2.80
C ASP A 164 -14.25 -8.14 3.42
N ASP A 165 -14.36 -8.81 4.56
CA ASP A 165 -13.25 -9.44 5.28
C ASP A 165 -12.82 -10.79 4.65
N GLU A 166 -13.42 -11.24 3.54
CA GLU A 166 -13.04 -12.50 2.91
C GLU A 166 -11.53 -12.49 2.61
N GLY A 167 -10.83 -13.40 3.29
CA GLY A 167 -9.39 -13.34 3.52
C GLY A 167 -8.58 -13.20 2.24
N THR A 168 -7.39 -12.63 2.39
CA THR A 168 -6.28 -12.55 1.42
C THR A 168 -5.72 -13.93 1.03
N GLY A 169 -6.61 -14.92 0.88
CA GLY A 169 -6.30 -16.24 0.34
C GLY A 169 -6.00 -16.12 -1.14
N ASP A 170 -4.71 -15.99 -1.44
CA ASP A 170 -4.01 -16.37 -2.66
C ASP A 170 -4.92 -16.88 -3.79
N ARG A 171 -5.59 -15.96 -4.48
CA ARG A 171 -5.94 -16.19 -5.87
C ARG A 171 -4.72 -15.75 -6.65
N SER A 172 -3.76 -16.66 -6.77
CA SER A 172 -2.67 -16.55 -7.73
C SER A 172 -3.27 -16.14 -9.08
N PHE A 173 -3.11 -14.87 -9.45
CA PHE A 173 -3.40 -14.40 -10.80
C PHE A 173 -2.25 -14.88 -11.68
N GLY A 174 -2.33 -16.16 -12.05
CA GLY A 174 -1.30 -16.88 -12.76
C GLY A 174 -1.85 -18.06 -13.55
N ALA A 175 -2.80 -17.79 -14.45
CA ALA A 175 -3.06 -18.63 -15.62
C ALA A 175 -3.76 -17.79 -16.70
N THR A 176 -2.99 -17.21 -17.61
CA THR A 176 -3.54 -16.82 -18.90
C THR A 176 -3.79 -18.09 -19.69
N ASP A 177 -5.06 -18.38 -19.99
CA ASP A 177 -5.44 -19.30 -21.06
C ASP A 177 -4.72 -18.91 -22.35
N SER A 178 -3.91 -19.82 -22.88
CA SER A 178 -3.52 -19.82 -24.29
C SER A 178 -4.14 -21.06 -24.91
N GLU A 179 -5.36 -20.88 -25.43
CA GLU A 179 -5.93 -21.82 -26.39
C GLU A 179 -5.27 -21.65 -27.76
N THR A 180 -5.10 -22.80 -28.42
CA THR A 180 -4.97 -23.03 -29.87
C THR A 180 -3.68 -22.65 -30.60
N ALA A 181 -2.90 -23.69 -30.93
CA ALA A 181 -2.39 -23.85 -32.27
C ALA A 181 -2.64 -25.30 -32.73
N ASP A 182 -3.64 -25.45 -33.60
CA ASP A 182 -3.76 -26.58 -34.51
C ASP A 182 -2.44 -26.78 -35.26
N HIS A 183 -1.94 -28.01 -35.26
CA HIS A 183 -1.10 -28.49 -36.35
C HIS A 183 -1.56 -29.89 -36.73
N GLU A 184 -2.29 -29.94 -37.84
CA GLU A 184 -2.36 -31.07 -38.76
C GLU A 184 -0.99 -31.75 -38.84
N ALA A 185 -0.92 -33.01 -38.43
CA ALA A 185 0.11 -33.92 -38.90
C ALA A 185 -0.57 -34.91 -39.84
N ASP A 186 -0.25 -34.71 -41.10
CA ASP A 186 -0.61 -35.50 -42.26
C ASP A 186 -0.16 -36.97 -42.12
N VAL A 187 -0.80 -37.77 -42.96
CA VAL A 187 -0.88 -39.22 -43.08
C VAL A 187 0.49 -39.89 -43.32
N LEU A 188 0.66 -41.16 -42.88
CA LEU A 188 0.94 -42.34 -43.74
C LEU A 188 1.04 -43.68 -42.92
N PRO A 189 0.78 -44.84 -43.56
CA PRO A 189 0.21 -46.03 -42.93
C PRO A 189 1.21 -47.18 -42.72
N PHE A 190 0.74 -48.23 -42.02
CA PHE A 190 1.11 -49.63 -42.27
C PHE A 190 -0.14 -50.47 -42.47
#